data_AF-A0A936N3I5-F1
#
_entry.id   AF-A0A936N3I5-F1
#
_cell.length_a   1.000
_cell.length_b   1.000
_cell.length_c   1.000
_cell.angle_alpha   90.00
_cell.angle_beta   90.00
_cell.angle_gamma   90.00
#
_symmetry.space_group_name_H-M   'P 1'
#
loop_
_entity.id
_entity.type
_entity.pdbx_description
1 polymer ?
#
loop_
_entity_poly.entity_id
_entity_poly.type
_entity_poly.pdbx_seq_one_letter_code
_entity_poly.pdbx_strand_id
1 'polypeptide(L)'
;MTSFTLLTCKKYDEGGLVARRCKNLFGGTKSGSSKTWKLKKYEVDGIDSTYLINTGGIPDFYEKHLTITLVDKKDMCSYNASSFIFKYSGTISASYKSIIIGNNIDLITLNSQCRIIDNINYCSRNIFYPDQSDPISEWKITKLTRNEVILHKQNKKNYHIKLQN
;
A
#
# COMPACT_ATOMS: atom_id res chain seq x y z
N MET A 1 17.82 46.80 -25.25
CA MET A 1 16.68 45.85 -25.36
C MET A 1 17.16 44.50 -24.85
N THR A 2 16.88 44.21 -23.58
CA THR A 2 17.24 42.94 -22.92
C THR A 2 16.20 41.89 -23.30
N SER A 3 16.57 40.98 -24.20
CA SER A 3 15.75 39.85 -24.59
C SER A 3 15.70 38.84 -23.43
N PHE A 4 14.59 38.79 -22.72
CA PHE A 4 14.30 37.71 -21.78
C PHE A 4 13.93 36.46 -22.59
N THR A 5 14.90 35.57 -22.80
CA THR A 5 14.62 34.19 -23.19
C THR A 5 13.85 33.52 -22.04
N LEU A 6 12.53 33.48 -22.17
CA LEU A 6 11.65 32.65 -21.34
C LEU A 6 12.02 31.19 -21.61
N LEU A 7 12.91 30.63 -20.78
CA LEU A 7 13.12 29.19 -20.68
C LEU A 7 11.79 28.58 -20.24
N THR A 8 10.99 28.09 -21.20
CA THR A 8 9.87 27.23 -20.91
C THR A 8 10.44 25.97 -20.27
N CYS A 9 10.35 25.87 -18.94
CA CYS A 9 10.60 24.63 -18.21
C CYS A 9 9.64 23.58 -18.76
N LYS A 10 10.08 22.80 -19.75
CA LYS A 10 9.39 21.60 -20.21
C LYS A 10 9.25 20.71 -18.98
N LYS A 11 8.05 20.69 -18.42
CA LYS A 11 7.67 19.74 -17.39
C LYS A 11 7.72 18.38 -18.09
N TYR A 12 8.82 17.65 -17.92
CA TYR A 12 8.97 16.31 -18.48
C TYR A 12 7.71 15.51 -18.13
N ASP A 13 7.05 14.92 -19.14
CA ASP A 13 5.80 14.19 -18.95
C ASP A 13 5.94 13.10 -17.88
N GLU A 14 7.14 12.52 -17.78
CA GLU A 14 7.53 11.56 -16.75
C GLU A 14 7.41 12.12 -15.33
N GLY A 15 7.86 13.36 -15.08
CA GLY A 15 7.71 14.03 -13.79
C GLY A 15 6.25 14.33 -13.44
N GLY A 16 5.43 14.67 -14.44
CA GLY A 16 3.99 14.84 -14.29
C GLY A 16 3.26 13.53 -13.94
N LEU A 17 3.62 12.44 -14.60
CA LEU A 17 3.07 11.10 -14.35
C LEU A 17 3.46 10.57 -12.97
N VAL A 18 4.73 10.70 -12.58
CA VAL A 18 5.21 10.31 -11.24
C VAL A 18 4.48 11.11 -10.17
N ALA A 19 4.37 12.44 -10.32
CA ALA A 19 3.65 13.28 -9.37
C ALA A 19 2.17 12.89 -9.26
N ARG A 20 1.52 12.55 -10.39
CA ARG A 20 0.12 12.08 -10.40
C ARG A 20 -0.02 10.74 -9.69
N ARG A 21 0.86 9.77 -9.94
CA ARG A 21 0.82 8.46 -9.28
C ARG A 21 1.09 8.55 -7.79
N CYS A 22 2.02 9.41 -7.38
CA CYS A 22 2.27 9.76 -5.99
C CYS A 22 1.00 10.31 -5.31
N LYS A 23 0.35 11.32 -5.91
CA LYS A 23 -0.94 11.85 -5.39
C LYS A 23 -2.04 10.80 -5.36
N ASN A 24 -2.12 9.94 -6.37
CA ASN A 24 -3.14 8.89 -6.42
C ASN A 24 -2.98 7.93 -5.24
N LEU A 25 -1.76 7.49 -4.95
CA LEU A 25 -1.50 6.51 -3.89
C LEU A 25 -1.51 7.10 -2.48
N PHE A 26 -0.90 8.26 -2.29
CA PHE A 26 -0.62 8.86 -0.97
C PHE A 26 -1.46 10.11 -0.67
N GLY A 27 -2.35 10.52 -1.57
CA GLY A 27 -3.14 11.75 -1.42
C GLY A 27 -2.38 13.05 -1.70
N GLY A 28 -1.04 13.00 -1.75
CA GLY A 28 -0.18 14.16 -1.98
C GLY A 28 1.21 13.78 -2.47
N THR A 29 2.07 14.79 -2.69
CA THR A 29 3.47 14.60 -3.15
C THR A 29 4.51 15.04 -2.13
N LYS A 30 4.08 15.43 -0.93
CA LYS A 30 4.95 15.89 0.16
C LYS A 30 5.10 14.78 1.19
N SER A 31 6.26 14.69 1.85
CA SER A 31 6.42 13.82 3.02
C SER A 31 5.29 14.08 4.03
N GLY A 32 4.78 13.00 4.64
CA GLY A 32 3.62 13.01 5.51
C GLY A 32 2.26 12.98 4.80
N SER A 33 2.21 13.09 3.46
CA SER A 33 0.96 12.89 2.72
C SER A 33 0.47 11.47 2.94
N SER A 34 -0.80 11.34 3.32
CA SER A 34 -1.41 10.05 3.61
C SER A 34 -2.74 9.89 2.88
N LYS A 35 -3.07 8.63 2.65
CA LYS A 35 -4.37 8.26 2.10
C LYS A 35 -4.82 6.92 2.65
N THR A 36 -6.08 6.87 3.04
CA THR A 36 -6.73 5.67 3.50
C THR A 36 -7.44 4.99 2.34
N TRP A 37 -7.28 3.68 2.26
CA TRP A 37 -7.86 2.85 1.23
C TRP A 37 -8.72 1.77 1.90
N LYS A 38 -9.94 1.59 1.41
CA LYS A 38 -10.81 0.49 1.83
C LYS A 38 -10.55 -0.73 0.95
N LEU A 39 -10.27 -1.87 1.55
CA LEU A 39 -10.20 -3.14 0.86
C LEU A 39 -11.59 -3.50 0.32
N LYS A 40 -11.70 -3.57 -1.01
CA LYS A 40 -12.92 -3.97 -1.69
C LYS A 40 -12.93 -5.46 -2.03
N LYS A 41 -11.78 -5.99 -2.44
CA LYS A 41 -11.64 -7.40 -2.83
C LYS A 41 -10.25 -7.92 -2.50
N TYR A 42 -10.20 -9.12 -1.92
CA TYR A 42 -8.99 -9.92 -1.72
C TYR A 42 -9.25 -11.31 -2.29
N GLU A 43 -8.54 -11.67 -3.35
CA GLU A 43 -8.75 -12.91 -4.09
C GLU A 43 -7.47 -13.74 -4.08
N VAL A 44 -7.64 -15.06 -3.94
CA VAL A 44 -6.58 -16.06 -3.96
C VAL A 44 -6.96 -17.14 -4.97
N ASP A 45 -6.13 -17.35 -5.98
CA ASP A 45 -6.35 -18.32 -7.05
C ASP A 45 -7.74 -18.21 -7.71
N GLY A 46 -8.23 -16.98 -7.89
CA GLY A 46 -9.56 -16.71 -8.47
C GLY A 46 -10.72 -16.76 -7.48
N ILE A 47 -10.48 -17.14 -6.22
CA ILE A 47 -11.51 -17.28 -5.19
C ILE A 47 -11.56 -16.02 -4.31
N ASP A 48 -12.73 -15.38 -4.22
CA ASP A 48 -12.94 -14.25 -3.32
C ASP A 48 -12.81 -14.70 -1.86
N SER A 49 -11.76 -14.19 -1.22
CA SER A 49 -11.34 -14.50 0.14
C SER A 49 -11.42 -13.27 1.04
N THR A 50 -12.16 -12.22 0.64
CA THR A 50 -12.24 -10.94 1.36
C THR A 50 -12.77 -11.09 2.78
N TYR A 51 -13.63 -12.08 3.01
CA TYR A 51 -14.17 -12.38 4.34
C TYR A 51 -13.10 -12.79 5.36
N LEU A 52 -11.97 -13.36 4.92
CA LEU A 52 -10.84 -13.74 5.79
C LEU A 52 -10.08 -12.55 6.36
N ILE A 53 -10.29 -11.36 5.79
CA ILE A 53 -9.71 -10.11 6.30
C ILE A 53 -10.59 -9.52 7.41
N ASN A 54 -11.87 -9.92 7.48
CA ASN A 54 -12.76 -9.53 8.56
C ASN A 54 -12.40 -10.30 9.84
N THR A 55 -12.22 -9.58 10.93
CA THR A 55 -11.83 -10.13 12.23
C THR A 55 -12.99 -10.35 13.18
N GLY A 56 -14.14 -9.72 12.92
CA GLY A 56 -15.12 -9.43 13.97
C GLY A 56 -14.55 -8.51 15.06
N GLY A 57 -15.40 -7.76 15.75
CA GLY A 57 -15.03 -6.97 16.93
C GLY A 57 -14.18 -5.71 16.71
N ILE A 58 -13.63 -5.47 15.51
CA ILE A 58 -13.01 -4.18 15.16
C ILE A 58 -14.11 -3.17 14.85
N PRO A 59 -14.02 -1.90 15.31
CA PRO A 59 -14.97 -0.88 14.90
C PRO A 59 -15.03 -0.74 13.36
N ASP A 60 -16.23 -0.70 12.79
CA ASP A 60 -16.49 -0.66 11.33
C ASP A 60 -15.64 0.37 10.57
N PHE A 61 -15.29 1.48 11.22
CA PHE A 61 -14.43 2.52 10.65
C PHE A 61 -13.00 2.05 10.33
N TYR A 62 -12.46 1.10 11.09
CA TYR A 62 -11.12 0.55 10.89
C TYR A 62 -11.13 -0.76 10.10
N GLU A 63 -12.28 -1.42 10.05
CA GLU A 63 -12.40 -2.72 9.40
C GLU A 63 -12.06 -2.58 7.91
N LYS A 64 -11.13 -3.42 7.42
CA LYS A 64 -10.71 -3.45 6.01
C LYS A 64 -10.08 -2.14 5.50
N HIS A 65 -9.61 -1.24 6.36
CA HIS A 65 -8.92 -0.02 5.93
C HIS A 65 -7.39 -0.15 6.03
N LEU A 66 -6.71 0.44 5.05
CA LEU A 66 -5.26 0.53 4.97
C LEU A 66 -4.88 2.00 4.72
N THR A 67 -4.21 2.62 5.68
CA THR A 67 -3.64 3.95 5.53
C THR A 67 -2.22 3.83 5.01
N ILE A 68 -1.88 4.54 3.94
CA ILE A 68 -0.55 4.58 3.35
C ILE A 68 -0.03 6.02 3.44
N THR A 69 1.15 6.20 4.01
CA THR A 69 1.78 7.50 4.28
C THR A 69 3.17 7.56 3.65
N LEU A 70 3.41 8.60 2.84
CA LEU A 70 4.71 8.87 2.22
C LEU A 70 5.70 9.36 3.28
N VAL A 71 6.87 8.71 3.38
CA VAL A 71 7.90 9.04 4.39
C VAL A 71 8.94 10.00 3.82
N ASP A 72 9.57 9.67 2.69
CA ASP A 72 10.55 10.54 2.05
C ASP A 72 10.38 10.58 0.53
N LYS A 73 10.55 11.79 -0.02
CA LYS A 73 10.58 12.05 -1.45
C LYS A 73 12.00 11.95 -2.03
N LYS A 74 13.05 12.11 -1.21
CA LYS A 74 14.45 12.15 -1.66
C LYS A 74 14.98 10.76 -2.03
N ASP A 75 14.61 9.72 -1.28
CA ASP A 75 15.14 8.35 -1.43
C ASP A 75 14.24 7.38 -2.21
N MET A 76 13.49 7.86 -3.21
CA MET A 76 12.56 7.05 -4.00
C MET A 76 11.48 6.34 -3.15
N CYS A 77 10.40 7.07 -2.89
CA CYS A 77 9.08 6.49 -2.60
C CYS A 77 9.01 5.50 -1.43
N SER A 78 9.75 5.75 -0.36
CA SER A 78 9.55 5.05 0.92
C SER A 78 8.22 5.44 1.55
N TYR A 79 7.50 4.46 2.09
CA TYR A 79 6.22 4.69 2.75
C TYR A 79 6.07 3.82 3.99
N ASN A 80 5.18 4.27 4.87
CA ASN A 80 4.62 3.45 5.93
C ASN A 80 3.18 3.12 5.55
N ALA A 81 2.74 1.91 5.84
CA ALA A 81 1.33 1.56 5.71
C ALA A 81 0.84 0.90 7.00
N SER A 82 -0.43 1.10 7.33
CA SER A 82 -1.01 0.50 8.53
C SER A 82 -2.46 0.15 8.31
N SER A 83 -2.82 -1.05 8.74
CA SER A 83 -4.18 -1.43 9.09
C SER A 83 -4.34 -1.32 10.61
N PHE A 84 -5.51 -1.68 11.13
CA PHE A 84 -5.73 -1.74 12.58
C PHE A 84 -4.72 -2.66 13.30
N ILE A 85 -4.45 -3.85 12.73
CA ILE A 85 -3.60 -4.86 13.36
C ILE A 85 -2.14 -4.72 12.91
N PHE A 86 -1.93 -4.55 11.60
CA PHE A 86 -0.63 -4.68 10.97
C PHE A 86 -0.03 -3.32 10.58
N LYS A 87 1.28 -3.19 10.77
CA LYS A 87 2.08 -2.04 10.33
C LYS A 87 3.16 -2.53 9.36
N TYR A 88 3.36 -1.77 8.31
CA TYR A 88 4.27 -2.07 7.21
C TYR A 88 5.16 -0.86 6.94
N SER A 89 6.36 -1.11 6.46
CA SER A 89 7.17 -0.14 5.73
C SER A 89 7.38 -0.65 4.32
N GLY A 90 7.85 0.18 3.42
CA GLY A 90 8.11 -0.28 2.08
C GLY A 90 8.66 0.80 1.18
N THR A 91 8.97 0.42 -0.05
CA THR A 91 9.41 1.31 -1.11
C THR A 91 8.57 1.05 -2.35
N ILE A 92 8.50 2.05 -3.24
CA ILE A 92 7.82 1.90 -4.52
C ILE A 92 8.88 2.03 -5.61
N SER A 93 8.79 1.13 -6.59
CA SER A 93 9.60 1.23 -7.80
C SER A 93 9.51 2.62 -8.44
N ALA A 94 10.60 3.10 -9.03
CA ALA A 94 10.66 4.38 -9.75
C ALA A 94 9.50 4.58 -10.74
N SER A 95 9.12 3.49 -11.39
CA SER A 95 8.09 3.46 -12.42
C SER A 95 6.68 3.25 -11.87
N TYR A 96 6.48 3.13 -10.55
CA TYR A 96 5.19 2.82 -9.91
C TYR A 96 4.53 1.57 -10.52
N LYS A 97 5.35 0.59 -10.92
CA LYS A 97 4.88 -0.71 -11.46
C LYS A 97 4.82 -1.79 -10.38
N SER A 98 5.55 -1.62 -9.30
CA SER A 98 5.50 -2.47 -8.12
C SER A 98 5.69 -1.68 -6.82
N ILE A 99 5.13 -2.23 -5.75
CA ILE A 99 5.41 -1.86 -4.37
C ILE A 99 6.18 -3.01 -3.72
N ILE A 100 7.23 -2.66 -2.98
CA ILE A 100 7.93 -3.58 -2.09
C ILE A 100 7.43 -3.26 -0.69
N ILE A 101 6.97 -4.29 0.00
CA ILE A 101 6.46 -4.21 1.36
C ILE A 101 7.44 -4.97 2.24
N GLY A 102 7.85 -4.33 3.32
CA GLY A 102 8.51 -4.91 4.48
C GLY A 102 7.54 -4.92 5.66
N ASN A 103 7.61 -5.95 6.49
CA ASN A 103 6.85 -5.97 7.72
C ASN A 103 7.69 -5.32 8.83
N ASN A 104 7.11 -4.35 9.55
CA ASN A 104 7.76 -3.71 10.70
C ASN A 104 7.57 -4.50 12.00
N ILE A 105 6.94 -5.66 11.92
CA ILE A 105 6.69 -6.56 13.04
C ILE A 105 7.94 -7.44 13.22
N ASP A 106 8.46 -7.53 14.44
CA ASP A 106 9.61 -8.38 14.79
C ASP A 106 9.45 -9.79 14.19
N LEU A 107 10.55 -10.40 13.74
CA LEU A 107 10.55 -11.72 13.08
C LEU A 107 9.78 -12.81 13.86
N ILE A 108 9.65 -12.67 15.19
CA ILE A 108 8.94 -13.57 16.09
C ILE A 108 7.40 -13.46 15.94
N THR A 109 6.89 -12.30 15.54
CA THR A 109 5.46 -12.01 15.35
C THR A 109 5.01 -12.07 13.89
N LEU A 110 5.91 -12.33 12.93
CA LEU A 110 5.56 -12.60 11.52
C LEU A 110 4.56 -13.76 11.37
N ASN A 111 4.55 -14.67 12.34
CA ASN A 111 3.68 -15.84 12.34
C ASN A 111 2.30 -15.60 12.97
N SER A 112 2.06 -14.47 13.66
CA SER A 112 0.73 -14.23 14.24
C SER A 112 -0.15 -13.43 13.29
N GLN A 113 -1.25 -14.06 12.83
CA GLN A 113 -2.38 -13.37 12.21
C GLN A 113 -3.24 -12.61 13.25
N CYS A 114 -2.74 -12.50 14.48
CA CYS A 114 -3.45 -11.94 15.62
C CYS A 114 -2.58 -10.95 16.39
N ARG A 115 -3.22 -9.98 17.05
CA ARG A 115 -2.59 -8.98 17.91
C ARG A 115 -3.52 -8.61 19.06
N ILE A 116 -2.94 -8.46 20.25
CA ILE A 116 -3.63 -7.90 21.42
C ILE A 116 -3.54 -6.37 21.35
N ILE A 117 -4.69 -5.70 21.36
CA ILE A 117 -4.83 -4.24 21.42
C ILE A 117 -5.85 -3.95 22.51
N ASP A 118 -5.49 -3.13 23.50
CA ASP A 118 -6.34 -2.78 24.65
C ASP A 118 -6.94 -4.01 25.36
N ASN A 119 -6.12 -5.04 25.61
CA ASN A 119 -6.50 -6.33 26.20
C ASN A 119 -7.51 -7.17 25.40
N ILE A 120 -7.83 -6.78 24.16
CA ILE A 120 -8.68 -7.56 23.26
C ILE A 120 -7.79 -8.20 22.20
N ASN A 121 -7.96 -9.51 21.97
CA ASN A 121 -7.23 -10.23 20.93
C ASN A 121 -7.99 -10.13 19.59
N TYR A 122 -7.36 -9.51 18.59
CA TYR A 122 -7.92 -9.37 17.25
C TYR A 122 -7.15 -10.24 16.27
N CYS A 123 -7.85 -11.00 15.42
CA CYS A 123 -7.24 -11.87 14.42
C CYS A 123 -7.74 -11.53 13.02
N SER A 124 -6.84 -11.14 12.10
CA SER A 124 -7.11 -10.86 10.69
C SER A 124 -6.07 -11.53 9.83
N ARG A 125 -6.43 -11.94 8.61
CA ARG A 125 -5.41 -12.29 7.63
C ARG A 125 -4.64 -11.05 7.16
N ASN A 126 -3.32 -11.13 7.22
CA ASN A 126 -2.42 -10.12 6.67
C ASN A 126 -2.52 -10.12 5.14
N ILE A 127 -3.01 -9.01 4.59
CA ILE A 127 -3.27 -8.87 3.15
C ILE A 127 -1.99 -8.93 2.30
N PHE A 128 -0.84 -8.53 2.85
CA PHE A 128 0.44 -8.48 2.12
C PHE A 128 1.34 -9.68 2.38
N TYR A 129 1.11 -10.39 3.50
CA TYR A 129 1.86 -11.59 3.91
C TYR A 129 0.93 -12.75 4.27
N PRO A 130 0.16 -13.28 3.30
CA PRO A 130 -0.80 -14.33 3.57
C PRO A 130 -0.19 -15.70 3.84
N ASP A 131 1.04 -15.94 3.37
CA ASP A 131 1.75 -17.23 3.51
C ASP A 131 2.91 -17.17 4.53
N GLN A 132 3.14 -16.02 5.16
CA GLN A 132 4.13 -15.79 6.25
C GLN A 132 5.58 -16.21 5.97
N SER A 133 5.91 -16.65 4.75
CA SER A 133 7.21 -17.24 4.42
C SER A 133 8.28 -16.23 3.99
N ASP A 134 7.87 -15.05 3.54
CA ASP A 134 8.78 -14.02 3.04
C ASP A 134 8.77 -12.78 3.95
N PRO A 135 9.90 -12.32 4.47
CA PRO A 135 9.95 -11.07 5.26
C PRO A 135 9.74 -9.82 4.40
N ILE A 136 9.99 -9.93 3.09
CA ILE A 136 9.83 -8.86 2.10
C ILE A 136 8.91 -9.38 0.99
N SER A 137 7.90 -8.61 0.64
CA SER A 137 6.93 -8.98 -0.40
C SER A 137 6.84 -7.91 -1.47
N GLU A 138 7.18 -8.26 -2.69
CA GLU A 138 6.91 -7.42 -3.86
C GLU A 138 5.51 -7.71 -4.43
N TRP A 139 4.78 -6.65 -4.75
CA TRP A 139 3.45 -6.68 -5.38
C TRP A 139 3.45 -5.79 -6.62
N LYS A 140 2.98 -6.33 -7.74
CA LYS A 140 2.82 -5.58 -8.99
C LYS A 140 1.57 -4.69 -8.89
N ILE A 141 1.73 -3.41 -9.23
CA ILE A 141 0.61 -2.48 -9.43
C ILE A 141 0.08 -2.69 -10.85
N THR A 142 -1.09 -3.31 -10.98
CA THR A 142 -1.74 -3.49 -12.29
C THR A 142 -2.62 -2.29 -12.65
N LYS A 143 -3.13 -1.57 -11.64
CA LYS A 143 -3.90 -0.35 -11.83
C LYS A 143 -3.66 0.63 -10.68
N LEU A 144 -3.46 1.91 -11.00
CA LEU A 144 -3.37 2.99 -10.02
C LEU A 144 -4.05 4.25 -10.54
N THR A 145 -5.18 4.58 -9.93
CA THR A 145 -5.99 5.76 -10.23
C THR A 145 -6.26 6.55 -8.95
N ARG A 146 -6.99 7.65 -9.06
CA ARG A 146 -7.38 8.44 -7.89
C ARG A 146 -8.26 7.66 -6.91
N ASN A 147 -9.06 6.70 -7.36
CA ASN A 147 -10.06 6.05 -6.50
C ASN A 147 -9.85 4.54 -6.38
N GLU A 148 -8.83 3.99 -7.05
CA GLU A 148 -8.61 2.56 -7.09
C GLU A 148 -7.13 2.25 -7.25
N VAL A 149 -6.65 1.29 -6.45
CA VAL A 149 -5.37 0.62 -6.64
C VAL A 149 -5.60 -0.89 -6.68
N ILE A 150 -4.99 -1.53 -7.67
CA ILE A 150 -5.04 -2.98 -7.84
C ILE A 150 -3.62 -3.52 -7.78
N LEU A 151 -3.41 -4.47 -6.88
CA LEU A 151 -2.14 -5.13 -6.63
C LEU A 151 -2.25 -6.61 -6.95
N HIS A 152 -1.20 -7.15 -7.53
CA HIS A 152 -1.11 -8.54 -7.93
C HIS A 152 0.22 -9.13 -7.49
N LYS A 153 0.19 -10.34 -6.91
CA LYS A 153 1.40 -11.10 -6.58
C LYS A 153 1.21 -12.54 -7.02
N GLN A 154 2.17 -13.06 -7.78
CA GLN A 154 2.23 -14.46 -8.16
C GLN A 154 3.44 -15.09 -7.47
N ASN A 155 3.20 -15.93 -6.45
CA ASN A 155 4.21 -16.83 -5.89
C ASN A 155 3.68 -18.27 -6.01
N LYS A 156 3.50 -18.99 -4.90
CA LYS A 156 2.84 -20.31 -4.84
C LYS A 156 1.36 -20.23 -5.20
N LYS A 157 0.76 -19.07 -4.97
CA LYS A 157 -0.63 -18.73 -5.31
C LYS A 157 -0.68 -17.42 -6.07
N ASN A 158 -1.78 -17.22 -6.76
CA ASN A 158 -2.13 -15.95 -7.38
C ASN A 158 -2.94 -15.10 -6.40
N TYR A 159 -2.39 -13.95 -6.01
CA TYR A 159 -3.05 -13.00 -5.13
C TYR A 159 -3.46 -11.76 -5.89
N HIS A 160 -4.70 -11.32 -5.66
CA HIS A 160 -5.22 -10.09 -6.24
C HIS A 160 -5.94 -9.25 -5.18
N ILE A 161 -5.46 -8.01 -4.99
CA ILE A 161 -5.99 -7.05 -4.02
C ILE A 161 -6.55 -5.85 -4.77
N LYS A 162 -7.79 -5.48 -4.45
CA LYS A 162 -8.40 -4.24 -4.92
C LYS A 162 -8.73 -3.37 -3.72
N LEU A 163 -8.11 -2.19 -3.67
CA LEU A 163 -8.43 -1.15 -2.70
C LEU A 163 -9.12 0.03 -3.39
N GLN A 164 -10.09 0.64 -2.70
CA GLN A 164 -10.87 1.77 -3.19
C GLN A 164 -10.96 2.88 -2.14
N ASN A 165 -11.00 4.12 -2.59
CA ASN A 165 -11.16 5.31 -1.75
C ASN A 165 -12.20 6.25 -2.37
#